data_AF-A0A316DBK5-F1
#
_entry.id   AF-A0A316DBK5-F1
#
_cell.length_a   1.000
_cell.length_b   1.000
_cell.length_c   1.000
_cell.angle_alpha   90.00
_cell.angle_beta   90.00
_cell.angle_gamma   90.00
#
_symmetry.space_group_name_H-M   'P 1'
#
loop_
_entity.id
_entity.type
_entity.pdbx_description
1 polymer ?
#
loop_
_entity_poly.entity_id
_entity_poly.type
_entity_poly.pdbx_seq_one_letter_code
_entity_poly.pdbx_strand_id
1 'polypeptide(L)'
;MQQWVERARACQWQDWDYEETIKTKLLFLRYLGTCFAKSGEEEAVRLAEQLESYGGVEQATVFASVRSMPAPQAAFCNAVLNAEAPLVYPVVLAAIEAQNKGGQELIASLIAGLEATYRLGQHPQAELLGALLGAAHAYELDEDGWQVLLGLVLARYSSGEQVPQSGLARGALAQELVVSAAMACEEWSATVAIRMELPEEWLSALERTSDKPGMKLFLLALEVNADAVVAEFRTLATGRIPAHHLEYYIDAVMGLEDVCCLPQFFRK
;
A
#
# COMPACT_ATOMS: atom_id res chain seq x y z
N MET A 1 -14.86 13.32 -12.32
CA MET A 1 -14.43 12.04 -11.70
C MET A 1 -13.01 11.66 -12.11
N GLN A 2 -12.62 11.84 -13.37
CA GLN A 2 -11.19 11.98 -13.73
C GLN A 2 -10.50 13.03 -12.84
N GLN A 3 -11.16 14.18 -12.62
CA GLN A 3 -10.78 15.18 -11.61
C GLN A 3 -10.64 14.64 -10.18
N TRP A 4 -11.34 13.57 -9.79
CA TRP A 4 -11.16 12.98 -8.46
C TRP A 4 -9.89 12.13 -8.40
N VAL A 5 -9.66 11.30 -9.42
CA VAL A 5 -8.43 10.49 -9.54
C VAL A 5 -7.21 11.40 -9.60
N GLU A 6 -7.26 12.47 -10.40
CA GLU A 6 -6.23 13.50 -10.47
C GLU A 6 -5.99 14.17 -9.11
N ARG A 7 -7.07 14.56 -8.42
CA ARG A 7 -6.98 15.12 -7.08
C ARG A 7 -6.42 14.13 -6.06
N ALA A 8 -6.80 12.86 -6.12
CA ALA A 8 -6.31 11.81 -5.23
C ALA A 8 -4.81 11.62 -5.39
N ARG A 9 -4.31 11.69 -6.63
CA ARG A 9 -2.88 11.60 -6.94
C ARG A 9 -2.09 12.82 -6.51
N ALA A 10 -2.66 14.02 -6.64
CA ALA A 10 -2.01 15.28 -6.30
C ALA A 10 -2.22 15.71 -4.83
N CYS A 11 -3.04 14.98 -4.08
CA CYS A 11 -3.40 15.31 -2.71
C CYS A 11 -2.16 15.27 -1.82
N GLN A 12 -1.96 16.27 -0.97
CA GLN A 12 -0.90 16.23 0.03
C GLN A 12 -1.46 15.81 1.38
N TRP A 13 -0.58 15.44 2.30
CA TRP A 13 -0.92 15.15 3.69
C TRP A 13 -1.88 16.19 4.32
N GLN A 14 -1.60 17.47 4.08
CA GLN A 14 -2.31 18.61 4.66
C GLN A 14 -3.73 18.79 4.12
N ASP A 15 -4.02 18.17 2.97
CA ASP A 15 -5.34 18.24 2.34
C ASP A 15 -6.33 17.24 2.96
N TRP A 16 -5.82 16.27 3.74
CA TRP A 16 -6.62 15.24 4.40
C TRP A 16 -7.18 15.71 5.74
N ASP A 17 -8.40 15.23 6.06
CA ASP A 17 -9.03 15.52 7.34
C ASP A 17 -8.29 14.84 8.50
N TYR A 18 -8.31 15.46 9.68
CA TYR A 18 -7.74 14.87 10.88
C TYR A 18 -8.39 13.53 11.22
N GLU A 19 -9.71 13.40 11.06
CA GLU A 19 -10.41 12.14 11.34
C GLU A 19 -9.97 11.02 10.39
N GLU A 20 -9.81 11.33 9.10
CA GLU A 20 -9.36 10.39 8.05
C GLU A 20 -7.94 9.89 8.31
N THR A 21 -7.09 10.84 8.68
CA THR A 21 -5.73 10.62 9.15
C THR A 21 -5.70 9.62 10.30
N ILE A 22 -6.46 9.86 11.37
CA ILE A 22 -6.46 9.00 12.55
C ILE A 22 -6.99 7.61 12.23
N LYS A 23 -8.09 7.51 11.47
CA LYS A 23 -8.63 6.20 11.08
C LYS A 23 -7.66 5.41 10.23
N THR A 24 -6.99 6.05 9.27
CA THR A 24 -6.01 5.37 8.42
C THR A 24 -4.82 4.88 9.21
N LYS A 25 -4.30 5.68 10.16
CA LYS A 25 -3.26 5.24 11.09
C LYS A 25 -3.67 4.01 11.90
N LEU A 26 -4.88 4.00 12.44
CA LEU A 26 -5.39 2.86 13.20
C LEU A 26 -5.54 1.61 12.33
N LEU A 27 -6.05 1.74 11.11
CA LEU A 27 -6.14 0.62 10.17
C LEU A 27 -4.75 0.10 9.78
N PHE A 28 -3.80 1.00 9.57
CA PHE A 28 -2.41 0.65 9.30
C PHE A 28 -1.76 -0.05 10.51
N LEU A 29 -2.01 0.41 11.73
CA LEU A 29 -1.54 -0.25 12.95
C LEU A 29 -2.08 -1.68 13.07
N ARG A 30 -3.37 -1.89 12.74
CA ARG A 30 -3.95 -3.23 12.67
C ARG A 30 -3.26 -4.09 11.60
N TYR A 31 -2.97 -3.53 10.43
CA TYR A 31 -2.20 -4.21 9.39
C TYR A 31 -0.81 -4.64 9.90
N LEU A 32 -0.09 -3.77 10.60
CA LEU A 32 1.21 -4.12 11.20
C LEU A 32 1.08 -5.26 12.22
N GLY A 33 0.08 -5.20 13.10
CA GLY A 33 -0.18 -6.25 14.09
C GLY A 33 -0.40 -7.62 13.44
N THR A 34 -1.24 -7.68 12.41
CA THR A 34 -1.51 -8.92 11.67
C THR A 34 -0.28 -9.44 10.91
N CYS A 35 0.60 -8.56 10.42
CA CYS A 35 1.87 -8.96 9.85
C CYS A 35 2.83 -9.55 10.90
N PHE A 36 2.95 -8.91 12.07
CA PHE A 36 3.81 -9.41 13.15
C PHE A 36 3.31 -10.74 13.72
N ALA A 37 2.00 -10.95 13.80
CA ALA A 37 1.43 -12.22 14.27
C ALA A 37 1.91 -13.42 13.43
N LYS A 38 2.09 -13.20 12.13
CA LYS A 38 2.57 -14.17 11.14
C LYS A 38 4.09 -14.23 11.02
N SER A 39 4.81 -13.34 11.71
CA SER A 39 6.27 -13.31 11.72
C SER A 39 6.82 -14.58 12.36
N GLY A 40 7.81 -15.21 11.71
CA GLY A 40 8.41 -16.46 12.18
C GLY A 40 7.61 -17.73 11.88
N GLU A 41 6.49 -17.66 11.15
CA GLU A 41 5.85 -18.87 10.62
C GLU A 41 6.77 -19.57 9.61
N GLU A 42 6.86 -20.91 9.65
CA GLU A 42 7.84 -21.67 8.86
C GLU A 42 7.75 -21.38 7.36
N GLU A 43 6.54 -21.35 6.80
CA GLU A 43 6.34 -21.06 5.37
C GLU A 43 6.69 -19.61 5.02
N ALA A 44 6.37 -18.67 5.92
CA ALA A 44 6.69 -17.26 5.80
C ALA A 44 8.22 -17.03 5.76
N VAL A 45 8.94 -17.68 6.69
CA VAL A 45 10.40 -17.61 6.79
C VAL A 45 11.04 -18.25 5.56
N ARG A 46 10.58 -19.43 5.15
CA ARG A 46 11.11 -20.11 3.95
C ARG A 46 10.92 -19.26 2.68
N LEU A 47 9.76 -18.60 2.55
CA LEU A 47 9.52 -17.68 1.44
C LEU A 47 10.49 -16.49 1.48
N ALA A 48 10.68 -15.88 2.66
CA ALA A 48 11.62 -14.78 2.84
C ALA A 48 13.06 -15.20 2.49
N GLU A 49 13.54 -16.33 3.00
CA GLU A 49 14.88 -16.87 2.70
C GLU A 49 15.07 -17.12 1.19
N GLN A 50 14.06 -17.66 0.51
CA GLN A 50 14.10 -17.86 -0.92
C GLN A 50 14.20 -16.53 -1.69
N LEU A 51 13.46 -15.50 -1.28
CA LEU A 51 13.52 -14.18 -1.91
C LEU A 51 14.85 -13.49 -1.64
N GLU A 52 15.35 -13.56 -0.40
CA GLU A 52 16.69 -13.08 0.01
C GLU A 52 17.80 -13.69 -0.86
N SER A 53 17.66 -14.96 -1.27
CA SER A 53 18.66 -15.63 -2.12
C SER A 53 18.83 -15.01 -3.51
N TYR A 54 17.85 -14.22 -3.99
CA TYR A 54 17.97 -13.46 -5.24
C TYR A 54 18.85 -12.22 -5.08
N GLY A 55 19.10 -11.76 -3.85
CA GLY A 55 19.88 -10.57 -3.56
C GLY A 55 19.22 -9.27 -4.03
N GLY A 56 20.00 -8.20 -4.03
CA GLY A 56 19.60 -6.85 -4.47
C GLY A 56 19.87 -5.80 -3.40
N VAL A 57 19.42 -4.57 -3.67
CA VAL A 57 19.57 -3.45 -2.72
C VAL A 57 18.47 -3.52 -1.68
N GLU A 58 18.84 -3.51 -0.41
CA GLU A 58 17.91 -3.48 0.71
C GLU A 58 17.19 -2.13 0.79
N GLN A 59 15.88 -2.14 0.58
CA GLN A 59 15.07 -0.92 0.48
C GLN A 59 13.87 -0.95 1.43
N ALA A 60 13.24 -2.11 1.61
CA ALA A 60 11.94 -2.24 2.27
C ALA A 60 11.89 -3.46 3.18
N THR A 61 11.03 -3.40 4.20
CA THR A 61 10.93 -4.39 5.26
C THR A 61 10.11 -5.60 4.84
N VAL A 62 10.60 -6.81 5.18
CA VAL A 62 9.81 -8.05 5.17
C VAL A 62 9.46 -8.47 6.59
N PHE A 63 8.17 -8.53 6.91
CA PHE A 63 7.72 -8.87 8.27
C PHE A 63 8.01 -10.31 8.68
N ALA A 64 8.09 -11.24 7.72
CA ALA A 64 8.37 -12.66 8.01
C ALA A 64 9.74 -12.90 8.66
N SER A 65 10.78 -12.25 8.13
CA SER A 65 12.17 -12.40 8.59
C SER A 65 12.69 -11.19 9.36
N VAL A 66 11.94 -10.08 9.40
CA VAL A 66 12.34 -8.83 10.06
C VAL A 66 13.62 -8.26 9.42
N ARG A 67 13.80 -8.51 8.12
CA ARG A 67 14.95 -8.07 7.32
C ARG A 67 14.50 -7.12 6.23
N SER A 68 15.44 -6.33 5.71
CA SER A 68 15.21 -5.52 4.53
C SER A 68 15.53 -6.30 3.25
N MET A 69 14.76 -6.04 2.19
CA MET A 69 14.93 -6.61 0.85
C MET A 69 14.67 -5.52 -0.20
N PRO A 70 14.96 -5.77 -1.49
CA PRO A 70 14.44 -4.93 -2.56
C PRO A 70 12.94 -4.69 -2.42
N ALA A 71 12.50 -3.46 -2.65
CA ALA A 71 11.09 -3.07 -2.42
C ALA A 71 10.07 -3.97 -3.13
N PRO A 72 10.28 -4.40 -4.39
CA PRO A 72 9.39 -5.33 -5.04
C PRO A 72 9.28 -6.69 -4.32
N GLN A 73 10.39 -7.22 -3.81
CA GLN A 73 10.42 -8.48 -3.07
C GLN A 73 9.74 -8.35 -1.71
N ALA A 74 9.91 -7.20 -1.05
CA ALA A 74 9.23 -6.90 0.19
C ALA A 74 7.71 -6.83 0.01
N ALA A 75 7.24 -6.12 -1.02
CA ALA A 75 5.83 -6.07 -1.38
C ALA A 75 5.27 -7.46 -1.71
N PHE A 76 6.03 -8.26 -2.49
CA PHE A 76 5.68 -9.65 -2.77
C PHE A 76 5.44 -10.43 -1.49
N CYS A 77 6.44 -10.46 -0.61
CA CYS A 77 6.41 -11.28 0.60
C CYS A 77 5.27 -10.82 1.51
N ASN A 78 5.18 -9.52 1.81
CA ASN A 78 4.16 -8.98 2.71
C ASN A 78 2.73 -9.18 2.17
N ALA A 79 2.52 -9.15 0.85
CA ALA A 79 1.22 -9.45 0.24
C ALA A 79 0.85 -10.95 0.30
N VAL A 80 1.83 -11.85 0.21
CA VAL A 80 1.61 -13.30 0.39
C VAL A 80 1.25 -13.60 1.85
N LEU A 81 1.98 -13.01 2.79
CA LEU A 81 1.78 -13.22 4.22
C LEU A 81 0.40 -12.76 4.67
N ASN A 82 -0.03 -11.60 4.19
CA ASN A 82 -1.26 -10.98 4.65
C ASN A 82 -2.32 -10.83 3.55
N ALA A 83 -2.79 -11.97 3.05
CA ALA A 83 -3.81 -12.02 1.99
C ALA A 83 -5.13 -11.32 2.36
N GLU A 84 -5.49 -11.28 3.65
CA GLU A 84 -6.71 -10.64 4.14
C GLU A 84 -6.59 -9.11 4.18
N ALA A 85 -5.37 -8.57 4.15
CA ALA A 85 -5.16 -7.13 4.11
C ALA A 85 -5.31 -6.60 2.69
N PRO A 86 -5.95 -5.42 2.52
CA PRO A 86 -5.99 -4.70 1.25
C PRO A 86 -4.60 -4.59 0.59
N LEU A 87 -4.55 -4.85 -0.72
CA LEU A 87 -3.31 -4.88 -1.50
C LEU A 87 -2.51 -3.57 -1.44
N VAL A 88 -3.20 -2.44 -1.22
CA VAL A 88 -2.59 -1.12 -1.04
C VAL A 88 -1.54 -1.10 0.08
N TYR A 89 -1.73 -1.83 1.18
CA TYR A 89 -0.81 -1.79 2.31
C TYR A 89 0.62 -2.27 1.97
N PRO A 90 0.82 -3.52 1.51
CA PRO A 90 2.16 -4.01 1.18
C PRO A 90 2.81 -3.24 0.02
N VAL A 91 2.01 -2.77 -0.95
CA VAL A 91 2.50 -2.02 -2.11
C VAL A 91 2.99 -0.63 -1.70
N VAL A 92 2.15 0.13 -0.98
CA VAL A 92 2.47 1.49 -0.58
C VAL A 92 3.59 1.50 0.45
N LEU A 93 3.59 0.58 1.42
CA LEU A 93 4.66 0.52 2.41
C LEU A 93 6.01 0.33 1.73
N ALA A 94 6.13 -0.67 0.84
CA ALA A 94 7.36 -0.92 0.13
C ALA A 94 7.78 0.26 -0.77
N ALA A 95 6.82 0.93 -1.43
CA ALA A 95 7.08 2.11 -2.27
C ALA A 95 7.62 3.29 -1.44
N ILE A 96 7.02 3.57 -0.29
CA ILE A 96 7.44 4.64 0.62
C ILE A 96 8.83 4.37 1.19
N GLU A 97 9.09 3.13 1.62
CA GLU A 97 10.40 2.72 2.11
C GLU A 97 11.48 2.84 1.01
N ALA A 98 11.17 2.42 -0.22
CA ALA A 98 12.09 2.54 -1.36
C ALA A 98 12.49 3.99 -1.65
N GLN A 99 11.54 4.91 -1.50
CA GLN A 99 11.72 6.34 -1.72
C GLN A 99 12.25 7.08 -0.48
N ASN A 100 12.47 6.36 0.63
CA ASN A 100 12.90 6.94 1.90
C ASN A 100 11.99 8.10 2.36
N LYS A 101 10.67 7.96 2.15
CA LYS A 101 9.66 8.97 2.49
C LYS A 101 9.13 8.83 3.92
N GLY A 102 8.53 9.91 4.42
CA GLY A 102 8.02 10.05 5.78
C GLY A 102 6.65 9.40 6.03
N GLY A 103 6.16 9.56 7.27
CA GLY A 103 4.84 9.08 7.65
C GLY A 103 3.68 9.86 7.06
N GLN A 104 3.90 11.13 6.78
CA GLN A 104 2.90 11.97 6.13
C GLN A 104 2.61 11.46 4.72
N GLU A 105 3.67 11.15 3.97
CA GLU A 105 3.57 10.58 2.63
C GLU A 105 2.99 9.16 2.67
N LEU A 106 3.36 8.34 3.66
CA LEU A 106 2.76 7.03 3.84
C LEU A 106 1.24 7.13 4.00
N ILE A 107 0.79 7.90 4.98
CA ILE A 107 -0.63 7.95 5.30
C ILE A 107 -1.41 8.61 4.16
N ALA A 108 -0.89 9.67 3.53
CA ALA A 108 -1.55 10.26 2.34
C ALA A 108 -1.71 9.24 1.20
N SER A 109 -0.67 8.46 0.91
CA SER A 109 -0.70 7.40 -0.11
C SER A 109 -1.69 6.29 0.24
N LEU A 110 -1.73 5.88 1.51
CA LEU A 110 -2.69 4.88 2.00
C LEU A 110 -4.13 5.40 1.92
N ILE A 111 -4.40 6.64 2.31
CA ILE A 111 -5.74 7.23 2.22
C ILE A 111 -6.18 7.25 0.75
N ALA A 112 -5.35 7.75 -0.16
CA ALA A 112 -5.67 7.83 -1.58
C ALA A 112 -6.07 6.45 -2.16
N GLY A 113 -5.29 5.40 -1.86
CA GLY A 113 -5.56 4.06 -2.34
C GLY A 113 -6.75 3.37 -1.65
N LEU A 114 -6.91 3.52 -0.33
CA LEU A 114 -8.04 2.95 0.41
C LEU A 114 -9.38 3.58 -0.01
N GLU A 115 -9.42 4.91 -0.15
CA GLU A 115 -10.60 5.62 -0.60
C GLU A 115 -10.97 5.21 -2.04
N ALA A 116 -9.98 5.05 -2.93
CA ALA A 116 -10.23 4.56 -4.28
C ALA A 116 -10.80 3.14 -4.31
N THR A 117 -10.25 2.25 -3.48
CA THR A 117 -10.74 0.87 -3.33
C THR A 117 -12.21 0.89 -2.91
N TYR A 118 -12.54 1.68 -1.89
CA TYR A 118 -13.90 1.76 -1.38
C TYR A 118 -14.88 2.39 -2.37
N ARG A 119 -14.46 3.45 -3.09
CA ARG A 119 -15.31 4.07 -4.11
C ARG A 119 -15.67 3.11 -5.23
N LEU A 120 -14.76 2.21 -5.59
CA LEU A 120 -15.07 1.16 -6.57
C LEU A 120 -15.93 0.04 -5.97
N GLY A 121 -16.09 0.00 -4.64
CA GLY A 121 -17.03 -0.86 -3.93
C GLY A 121 -16.75 -2.34 -4.17
N GLN A 122 -17.76 -3.07 -4.66
CA GLN A 122 -17.66 -4.50 -4.97
C GLN A 122 -17.08 -4.80 -6.35
N HIS A 123 -16.56 -3.80 -7.06
CA HIS A 123 -15.96 -4.00 -8.37
C HIS A 123 -14.75 -4.95 -8.26
N PRO A 124 -14.58 -5.93 -9.17
CA PRO A 124 -13.50 -6.93 -9.09
C PRO A 124 -12.08 -6.35 -9.09
N GLN A 125 -11.94 -5.11 -9.57
CA GLN A 125 -10.66 -4.40 -9.71
C GLN A 125 -10.44 -3.33 -8.63
N ALA A 126 -11.28 -3.30 -7.58
CA ALA A 126 -11.21 -2.28 -6.53
C ALA A 126 -9.83 -2.21 -5.87
N GLU A 127 -9.29 -3.36 -5.47
CA GLU A 127 -7.96 -3.43 -4.86
C GLU A 127 -6.84 -3.02 -5.82
N LEU A 128 -6.97 -3.34 -7.11
CA LEU A 128 -5.98 -2.97 -8.11
C LEU A 128 -5.94 -1.46 -8.31
N LEU A 129 -7.11 -0.81 -8.45
CA LEU A 129 -7.18 0.65 -8.54
C LEU A 129 -6.61 1.32 -7.29
N GLY A 130 -6.94 0.80 -6.10
CA GLY A 130 -6.41 1.31 -4.85
C GLY A 130 -4.90 1.23 -4.75
N ALA A 131 -4.33 0.07 -5.10
CA ALA A 131 -2.89 -0.12 -5.09
C ALA A 131 -2.17 0.70 -6.17
N LEU A 132 -2.75 0.85 -7.37
CA LEU A 132 -2.25 1.74 -8.42
C LEU A 132 -2.19 3.19 -7.94
N LEU A 133 -3.26 3.70 -7.34
CA LEU A 133 -3.33 5.07 -6.84
C LEU A 133 -2.38 5.30 -5.67
N GLY A 134 -2.33 4.38 -4.72
CA GLY A 134 -1.40 4.45 -3.60
C GLY A 134 0.06 4.44 -4.07
N ALA A 135 0.42 3.58 -5.02
CA ALA A 135 1.76 3.52 -5.59
C ALA A 135 2.09 4.79 -6.38
N ALA A 136 1.18 5.27 -7.23
CA ALA A 136 1.36 6.49 -8.00
C ALA A 136 1.61 7.71 -7.08
N HIS A 137 0.85 7.80 -5.99
CA HIS A 137 1.05 8.83 -4.99
C HIS A 137 2.39 8.67 -4.25
N ALA A 138 2.73 7.45 -3.80
CA ALA A 138 3.99 7.17 -3.10
C ALA A 138 5.22 7.52 -3.94
N TYR A 139 5.14 7.34 -5.26
CA TYR A 139 6.20 7.68 -6.22
C TYR A 139 6.06 9.10 -6.81
N GLU A 140 5.06 9.89 -6.41
CA GLU A 140 4.79 11.24 -6.94
C GLU A 140 4.67 11.29 -8.47
N LEU A 141 4.02 10.29 -9.07
CA LEU A 141 3.88 10.20 -10.52
C LEU A 141 3.05 11.36 -11.07
N ASP A 142 3.64 12.07 -12.04
CA ASP A 142 2.94 13.05 -12.85
C ASP A 142 1.96 12.36 -13.83
N GLU A 143 1.28 13.15 -14.67
CA GLU A 143 0.28 12.60 -15.59
C GLU A 143 0.88 11.60 -16.57
N ASP A 144 2.10 11.82 -17.07
CA ASP A 144 2.75 10.89 -17.98
C ASP A 144 3.10 9.59 -17.25
N GLY A 145 3.75 9.68 -16.08
CA GLY A 145 4.10 8.53 -15.26
C GLY A 145 2.87 7.71 -14.86
N TRP A 146 1.76 8.35 -14.52
CA TRP A 146 0.51 7.64 -14.27
C TRP A 146 0.02 6.84 -15.46
N GLN A 147 0.02 7.43 -16.65
CA GLN A 147 -0.40 6.73 -17.86
C GLN A 147 0.54 5.57 -18.21
N VAL A 148 1.85 5.72 -17.93
CA VAL A 148 2.82 4.64 -18.06
C VAL A 148 2.56 3.52 -17.05
N LEU A 149 2.32 3.85 -15.78
CA LEU A 149 1.97 2.86 -14.75
C LEU A 149 0.71 2.08 -15.14
N LEU A 150 -0.33 2.79 -15.60
CA LEU A 150 -1.54 2.15 -16.12
C LEU A 150 -1.23 1.26 -17.32
N GLY A 151 -0.39 1.71 -18.24
CA GLY A 151 0.02 0.92 -19.41
C GLY A 151 0.74 -0.38 -19.04
N LEU A 152 1.66 -0.33 -18.07
CA LEU A 152 2.42 -1.49 -17.62
C LEU A 152 1.53 -2.53 -16.93
N VAL A 153 0.59 -2.08 -16.10
CA VAL A 153 -0.22 -2.97 -15.27
C VAL A 153 -1.51 -3.39 -15.98
N LEU A 154 -2.27 -2.43 -16.51
CA LEU A 154 -3.59 -2.71 -17.09
C LEU A 154 -3.51 -3.48 -18.40
N ALA A 155 -2.41 -3.41 -19.17
CA ALA A 155 -2.27 -4.22 -20.38
C ALA A 155 -2.41 -5.73 -20.13
N ARG A 156 -2.22 -6.17 -18.87
CA ARG A 156 -2.37 -7.57 -18.44
C ARG A 156 -3.71 -7.85 -17.78
N TYR A 157 -4.28 -6.88 -17.07
CA TYR A 157 -5.54 -7.05 -16.32
C TYR A 157 -6.79 -6.54 -17.06
N SER A 158 -6.64 -5.85 -18.19
CA SER A 158 -7.75 -5.29 -18.98
C SER A 158 -8.62 -6.34 -19.66
N SER A 159 -8.18 -7.60 -19.75
CA SER A 159 -8.92 -8.71 -20.39
C SER A 159 -9.89 -9.45 -19.46
N GLY A 160 -10.24 -8.88 -18.30
CA GLY A 160 -11.18 -9.50 -17.36
C GLY A 160 -10.55 -10.53 -16.42
N GLU A 161 -9.22 -10.54 -16.29
CA GLU A 161 -8.55 -11.32 -15.25
C GLU A 161 -8.90 -10.75 -13.87
N GLN A 162 -9.29 -11.65 -12.95
CA GLN A 162 -9.61 -11.26 -11.58
C GLN A 162 -8.33 -10.95 -10.81
N VAL A 163 -8.36 -9.88 -10.01
CA VAL A 163 -7.27 -9.55 -9.07
C VAL A 163 -7.05 -10.73 -8.12
N PRO A 164 -5.85 -11.32 -8.07
CA PRO A 164 -5.56 -12.42 -7.17
C PRO A 164 -5.76 -12.03 -5.70
N GLN A 165 -6.59 -12.80 -4.99
CA GLN A 165 -6.94 -12.51 -3.60
C GLN A 165 -5.96 -13.10 -2.59
N SER A 166 -5.10 -14.05 -2.97
CA SER A 166 -4.15 -14.69 -2.05
C SER A 166 -2.98 -15.38 -2.77
N GLY A 167 -2.02 -15.85 -1.96
CA GLY A 167 -0.91 -16.68 -2.41
C GLY A 167 0.09 -15.95 -3.33
N LEU A 168 0.93 -16.73 -4.01
CA LEU A 168 2.02 -16.21 -4.84
C LEU A 168 1.54 -15.32 -5.99
N ALA A 169 0.33 -15.52 -6.50
CA ALA A 169 -0.25 -14.67 -7.54
C ALA A 169 -0.54 -13.26 -7.03
N ARG A 170 -1.03 -13.12 -5.78
CA ARG A 170 -1.19 -11.82 -5.12
C ARG A 170 0.16 -11.16 -4.85
N GLY A 171 1.14 -11.95 -4.40
CA GLY A 171 2.52 -11.50 -4.25
C GLY A 171 3.11 -10.96 -5.55
N ALA A 172 2.94 -11.68 -6.65
CA ALA A 172 3.45 -11.29 -7.96
C ALA A 172 2.83 -9.96 -8.44
N LEU A 173 1.53 -9.76 -8.22
CA LEU A 173 0.88 -8.49 -8.51
C LEU A 173 1.42 -7.35 -7.64
N ALA A 174 1.61 -7.56 -6.33
CA ALA A 174 2.19 -6.54 -5.45
C ALA A 174 3.61 -6.14 -5.90
N GLN A 175 4.43 -7.13 -6.26
CA GLN A 175 5.77 -6.91 -6.82
C GLN A 175 5.71 -6.08 -8.10
N GLU A 176 4.83 -6.47 -9.03
CA GLU A 176 4.66 -5.82 -10.33
C GLU A 176 4.22 -4.37 -10.19
N LEU A 177 3.32 -4.07 -9.25
CA LEU A 177 2.88 -2.70 -8.96
C LEU A 177 4.05 -1.82 -8.50
N VAL A 178 4.91 -2.33 -7.61
CA VAL A 178 6.07 -1.56 -7.13
C VAL A 178 7.10 -1.35 -8.23
N VAL A 179 7.40 -2.39 -9.03
CA VAL A 179 8.33 -2.26 -10.17
C VAL A 179 7.77 -1.28 -11.21
N SER A 180 6.50 -1.40 -11.55
CA SER A 180 5.87 -0.56 -12.56
C SER A 180 5.82 0.89 -12.14
N ALA A 181 5.54 1.17 -10.87
CA ALA A 181 5.54 2.54 -10.34
C ALA A 181 6.95 3.13 -10.32
N ALA A 182 7.97 2.35 -9.93
CA ALA A 182 9.37 2.78 -9.99
C ALA A 182 9.80 3.09 -11.43
N MET A 183 9.45 2.23 -12.39
CA MET A 183 9.73 2.49 -13.81
C MET A 183 9.00 3.75 -14.28
N ALA A 184 7.73 3.91 -13.93
CA ALA A 184 6.91 5.03 -14.35
C ALA A 184 7.38 6.41 -13.84
N CYS A 185 8.30 6.47 -12.88
CA CYS A 185 8.93 7.73 -12.45
C CYS A 185 9.88 8.32 -13.49
N GLU A 186 10.41 7.47 -14.38
CA GLU A 186 11.39 7.86 -15.37
C GLU A 186 10.72 8.38 -16.65
N GLU A 187 11.41 9.25 -17.38
CA GLU A 187 10.93 9.75 -18.67
C GLU A 187 11.15 8.72 -19.77
N TRP A 188 10.07 8.13 -20.29
CA TRP A 188 10.14 7.13 -21.36
C TRP A 188 9.65 7.67 -22.70
N SER A 189 10.38 7.33 -23.76
CA SER A 189 9.90 7.58 -25.13
C SER A 189 8.61 6.79 -25.45
N ALA A 190 7.83 7.28 -26.42
CA ALA A 190 6.64 6.59 -26.92
C ALA A 190 6.93 5.19 -27.51
N THR A 191 8.17 4.93 -27.91
CA THR A 191 8.62 3.62 -28.41
C THR A 191 8.80 2.57 -27.30
N VAL A 192 9.05 3.02 -26.06
CA VAL A 192 9.38 2.15 -24.93
C VAL A 192 8.18 1.97 -24.00
N ALA A 193 7.41 3.04 -23.77
CA ALA A 193 6.30 3.01 -22.83
C ALA A 193 4.94 3.09 -23.52
N ILE A 194 4.09 2.12 -23.17
CA ILE A 194 2.66 2.15 -23.46
C ILE A 194 2.01 3.09 -22.43
N ARG A 195 1.19 4.00 -22.92
CA ARG A 195 0.39 4.92 -22.10
C ARG A 195 -1.07 4.52 -22.20
N MET A 196 -1.74 4.41 -21.07
CA MET A 196 -3.16 4.08 -21.00
C MET A 196 -3.90 5.06 -20.09
N GLU A 197 -5.17 5.27 -20.40
CA GLU A 197 -6.10 5.91 -19.48
C GLU A 197 -6.83 4.86 -18.63
N LEU A 198 -7.46 5.31 -17.55
CA LEU A 198 -8.32 4.43 -16.77
C LEU A 198 -9.49 3.93 -17.63
N PRO A 199 -9.87 2.65 -17.54
CA PRO A 199 -11.01 2.13 -18.27
C PRO A 199 -12.29 2.91 -17.93
N GLU A 200 -13.08 3.24 -18.94
CA GLU A 200 -14.35 3.96 -18.77
C GLU A 200 -15.31 3.22 -17.83
N GLU A 201 -15.31 1.88 -17.86
CA GLU A 201 -16.08 1.04 -16.93
C GLU A 201 -15.74 1.34 -15.46
N TRP A 202 -14.46 1.52 -15.13
CA TRP A 202 -14.04 1.80 -13.76
C TRP A 202 -14.46 3.22 -13.37
N LEU A 203 -14.30 4.19 -14.28
CA LEU A 203 -14.76 5.56 -14.06
C LEU A 203 -16.27 5.61 -13.81
N SER A 204 -17.06 4.91 -14.62
CA SER A 204 -18.51 4.79 -14.44
C SER A 204 -18.90 4.04 -13.16
N ALA A 205 -18.11 3.05 -12.73
CA ALA A 205 -18.34 2.37 -11.46
C ALA A 205 -18.12 3.31 -10.27
N LEU A 206 -17.07 4.14 -10.33
CA LEU A 206 -16.85 5.21 -9.34
C LEU A 206 -18.00 6.24 -9.34
N GLU A 207 -18.60 6.53 -10.50
CA GLU A 207 -19.72 7.49 -10.63
C GLU A 207 -21.00 7.05 -9.92
N ARG A 208 -21.25 5.75 -9.80
CA ARG A 208 -22.48 5.22 -9.17
C ARG A 208 -22.47 5.28 -7.65
N THR A 209 -21.33 5.49 -7.02
CA THR A 209 -21.14 5.32 -5.57
C THR A 209 -20.97 6.63 -4.80
N SER A 210 -20.94 7.80 -5.48
CA SER A 210 -20.66 9.09 -4.82
C SER A 210 -21.41 10.26 -5.45
N ASP A 211 -22.51 10.66 -4.82
CA ASP A 211 -23.25 11.91 -5.07
C ASP A 211 -22.76 13.07 -4.18
N LYS A 212 -21.77 12.84 -3.30
CA LYS A 212 -21.18 13.85 -2.42
C LYS A 212 -19.82 14.36 -2.94
N PRO A 213 -19.63 15.68 -3.13
CA PRO A 213 -18.34 16.24 -3.49
C PRO A 213 -17.38 16.16 -2.29
N GLY A 214 -16.28 15.41 -2.43
CA GLY A 214 -15.23 15.31 -1.41
C GLY A 214 -14.40 14.03 -1.56
N MET A 215 -13.30 13.92 -0.81
CA MET A 215 -12.47 12.71 -0.73
C MET A 215 -12.94 11.72 0.36
N LYS A 216 -14.15 11.92 0.92
CA LYS A 216 -14.44 11.59 2.31
C LYS A 216 -15.47 10.46 2.54
N LEU A 217 -15.56 9.45 1.66
CA LEU A 217 -16.67 8.50 1.75
C LEU A 217 -16.36 7.27 2.61
N PHE A 218 -15.20 6.65 2.43
CA PHE A 218 -14.88 5.39 3.13
C PHE A 218 -14.60 5.60 4.60
N LEU A 219 -13.65 6.48 4.88
CA LEU A 219 -13.08 6.60 6.21
C LEU A 219 -14.12 7.15 7.19
N LEU A 220 -15.06 7.98 6.74
CA LEU A 220 -16.17 8.43 7.60
C LEU A 220 -17.16 7.31 7.92
N ALA A 221 -17.35 6.34 7.03
CA ALA A 221 -18.24 5.20 7.26
C ALA A 221 -17.64 4.14 8.20
N LEU A 222 -16.32 4.15 8.39
CA LEU A 222 -15.66 3.21 9.29
C LEU A 222 -15.81 3.63 10.76
N GLU A 223 -16.39 2.73 11.55
CA GLU A 223 -16.30 2.78 13.01
C GLU A 223 -14.99 2.12 13.45
N VAL A 224 -14.03 2.94 13.88
CA VAL A 224 -12.73 2.47 14.38
C VAL A 224 -12.58 2.88 15.83
N ASN A 225 -12.49 1.90 16.73
CA ASN A 225 -12.21 2.14 18.14
C ASN A 225 -10.69 2.09 18.38
N ALA A 226 -10.10 3.24 18.73
CA ALA A 226 -8.66 3.37 18.91
C ALA A 226 -8.11 2.43 19.99
N ASP A 227 -8.76 2.37 21.16
CA ASP A 227 -8.31 1.52 22.28
C ASP A 227 -8.34 0.05 21.90
N ALA A 228 -9.39 -0.39 21.19
CA ALA A 228 -9.51 -1.76 20.72
C ALA A 228 -8.41 -2.12 19.71
N VAL A 229 -8.14 -1.23 18.74
CA VAL A 229 -7.08 -1.43 17.74
C VAL A 229 -5.70 -1.49 18.40
N VAL A 230 -5.41 -0.60 19.34
CA VAL A 230 -4.13 -0.59 20.06
C VAL A 230 -3.97 -1.84 20.92
N ALA A 231 -5.02 -2.27 21.62
CA ALA A 231 -5.01 -3.51 22.40
C ALA A 231 -4.82 -4.75 21.51
N GLU A 232 -5.48 -4.78 20.35
CA GLU A 232 -5.34 -5.82 19.33
C GLU A 232 -3.89 -5.88 18.81
N PHE A 233 -3.32 -4.73 18.42
CA PHE A 233 -1.92 -4.63 17.98
C PHE A 233 -0.95 -5.18 19.03
N ARG A 234 -1.07 -4.72 20.29
CA ARG A 234 -0.23 -5.22 21.39
C ARG A 234 -0.35 -6.74 21.52
N THR A 235 -1.56 -7.27 21.45
CA THR A 235 -1.81 -8.71 21.57
C THR A 235 -1.13 -9.49 20.45
N LEU A 236 -1.27 -9.04 19.20
CA LEU A 236 -0.73 -9.71 18.02
C LEU A 236 0.80 -9.63 17.93
N ALA A 237 1.39 -8.52 18.37
CA ALA A 237 2.84 -8.29 18.28
C ALA A 237 3.63 -8.74 19.54
N THR A 238 2.95 -9.03 20.65
CA THR A 238 3.61 -9.49 21.89
C THR A 238 4.34 -10.80 21.66
N GLY A 239 5.62 -10.84 22.06
CA GLY A 239 6.48 -12.01 21.88
C GLY A 239 6.99 -12.19 20.44
N ARG A 240 6.53 -11.38 19.49
CA ARG A 240 7.03 -11.33 18.10
C ARG A 240 8.09 -10.26 17.92
N ILE A 241 7.93 -9.14 18.61
CA ILE A 241 8.93 -8.06 18.67
C ILE A 241 9.29 -7.71 20.12
N PRO A 242 10.45 -7.06 20.39
CA PRO A 242 10.82 -6.61 21.73
C PRO A 242 9.77 -5.69 22.36
N ALA A 243 9.51 -5.84 23.65
CA ALA A 243 8.45 -5.10 24.34
C ALA A 243 8.60 -3.56 24.27
N HIS A 244 9.84 -3.05 24.31
CA HIS A 244 10.11 -1.61 24.17
C HIS A 244 9.86 -1.09 22.75
N HIS A 245 9.84 -1.97 21.73
CA HIS A 245 9.45 -1.57 20.37
C HIS A 245 7.94 -1.47 20.23
N LEU A 246 7.13 -2.22 21.00
CA LEU A 246 5.66 -2.19 20.87
C LEU A 246 5.08 -0.77 21.02
N GLU A 247 5.42 -0.10 22.12
CA GLU A 247 4.94 1.26 22.38
C GLU A 247 5.51 2.25 21.36
N TYR A 248 6.74 2.03 20.92
CA TYR A 248 7.33 2.84 19.86
C TYR A 248 6.57 2.74 18.53
N TYR A 249 6.12 1.55 18.10
CA TYR A 249 5.31 1.41 16.87
C TYR A 249 3.99 2.15 16.99
N ILE A 250 3.34 2.09 18.16
CA ILE A 250 2.10 2.81 18.43
C ILE A 250 2.37 4.31 18.31
N ASP A 251 3.40 4.81 19.01
CA ASP A 251 3.76 6.22 19.02
C ASP A 251 4.19 6.73 17.63
N ALA A 252 4.96 5.95 16.87
CA ALA A 252 5.42 6.31 15.53
C ALA A 252 4.26 6.41 14.53
N VAL A 253 3.33 5.44 14.55
CA VAL A 253 2.14 5.48 13.71
C VAL A 253 1.21 6.62 14.12
N MET A 254 1.04 6.86 15.42
CA MET A 254 0.11 7.87 15.93
C MET A 254 0.68 9.30 15.89
N GLY A 255 1.99 9.47 16.03
CA GLY A 255 2.68 10.74 16.22
C GLY A 255 3.05 11.53 14.97
N LEU A 256 2.84 10.99 13.76
CA LEU A 256 3.19 11.60 12.44
C LEU A 256 4.67 11.77 12.13
N GLU A 257 5.54 11.86 13.12
CA GLU A 257 6.92 12.31 12.92
C GLU A 257 7.90 11.17 12.53
N ASP A 258 7.53 9.89 12.68
CA ASP A 258 8.54 8.81 12.72
C ASP A 258 8.20 7.51 11.95
N VAL A 259 7.21 7.51 11.05
CA VAL A 259 6.95 6.29 10.26
C VAL A 259 8.15 5.94 9.35
N CYS A 260 8.89 6.93 8.84
CA CYS A 260 10.14 6.73 8.09
C CYS A 260 11.22 6.01 8.90
N CYS A 261 11.09 5.97 10.22
CA CYS A 261 12.00 5.27 11.10
C CYS A 261 11.56 3.82 11.35
N LEU A 262 10.28 3.44 11.13
CA LEU A 262 9.81 2.05 11.25
C LEU A 262 10.70 1.02 10.52
N PRO A 263 11.19 1.28 9.30
CA PRO A 263 12.12 0.39 8.60
C PRO A 263 13.53 0.40 9.21
N GLN A 264 13.96 1.54 9.76
CA GLN A 264 15.27 1.72 10.38
C GLN A 264 15.40 0.93 11.70
N PHE A 265 14.31 0.65 12.42
CA PHE A 265 14.35 -0.16 13.65
C PHE A 265 14.46 -1.68 13.41
N PHE A 266 14.27 -2.13 12.17
CA PHE A 266 14.56 -3.51 11.78
C PHE A 266 16.03 -3.70 11.39
N ARG A 267 16.75 -2.61 11.15
CA ARG A 267 18.21 -2.63 10.97
C ARG A 267 18.84 -2.73 12.35
N LYS A 268 19.38 -3.91 12.68
CA LYS A 268 20.23 -4.10 13.85
C LYS A 268 21.42 -3.16 13.85
#